data_AF-A0A0R3WUT9-F1
#
_entry.id   AF-A0A0R3WUT9-F1
#
_cell.length_a   1.000
_cell.length_b   1.000
_cell.length_c   1.000
_cell.angle_alpha   90.00
_cell.angle_beta   90.00
_cell.angle_gamma   90.00
#
_symmetry.space_group_name_H-M   'P 1'
#
loop_
_entity.id
_entity.type
_entity.pdbx_description
1 polymer ?
#
loop_
_entity_poly.entity_id
_entity_poly.type
_entity_poly.pdbx_seq_one_letter_code
_entity_poly.pdbx_strand_id
1 'polypeptide(L)'
;MEARNRLHEAFSGIYGYNYKVNHAFFFQFFNDLETYMAGRRGGLAQLVVSFFNQLRTSIVVLMEKAEVPTGSTVNPDSQRITCLSEALGKQNAFDLTDVHLREQFLQVYPPARMLVNSLAAGSKLLRTIVEDVS
;
A
#
# COMPACT_ATOMS: atom_id res chain seq x y z
N MET A 1 -4.54 8.48 -8.72
CA MET A 1 -3.54 8.62 -9.81
C MET A 1 -2.38 9.59 -9.54
N GLU A 2 -2.59 10.85 -9.20
CA GLU A 2 -1.48 11.83 -9.07
C GLU A 2 -0.45 11.46 -7.98
N ALA A 3 -0.89 11.09 -6.77
CA ALA A 3 -0.01 10.68 -5.69
C ALA A 3 0.86 9.44 -6.03
N ARG A 4 0.31 8.48 -6.77
CA ARG A 4 1.03 7.29 -7.24
C ARG A 4 2.16 7.68 -8.20
N ASN A 5 1.88 8.54 -9.17
CA ASN A 5 2.86 8.96 -10.16
C ASN A 5 3.97 9.81 -9.51
N ARG A 6 3.62 10.72 -8.60
CA ARG A 6 4.60 11.50 -7.82
C ARG A 6 5.52 10.61 -6.98
N LEU A 7 4.98 9.58 -6.33
CA LEU A 7 5.79 8.60 -5.61
C LEU A 7 6.70 7.83 -6.56
N HIS A 8 6.20 7.43 -7.73
CA HIS A 8 6.97 6.73 -8.74
C HIS A 8 8.16 7.55 -9.25
N GLU A 9 7.95 8.81 -9.58
CA GLU A 9 9.00 9.73 -10.03
C GLU A 9 10.06 9.92 -8.94
N ALA A 10 9.64 10.24 -7.72
CA ALA A 10 10.54 10.46 -6.60
C ALA A 10 11.37 9.20 -6.29
N PHE A 11 10.72 8.04 -6.17
CA PHE A 11 11.41 6.81 -5.76
C PHE A 11 12.27 6.25 -6.89
N SER A 12 11.88 6.44 -8.16
CA SER A 12 12.75 6.10 -9.30
C SER A 12 14.03 6.94 -9.32
N GLY A 13 13.97 8.20 -8.90
CA GLY A 13 15.15 9.06 -8.79
C GLY A 13 16.05 8.69 -7.61
N ILE A 14 15.47 8.46 -6.43
CA ILE A 14 16.23 8.22 -5.19
C ILE A 14 16.81 6.80 -5.14
N TYR A 15 16.00 5.79 -5.47
CA TYR A 15 16.34 4.38 -5.27
C TYR A 15 16.67 3.64 -6.58
N GLY A 16 16.47 4.28 -7.73
CA GLY A 16 16.92 3.79 -9.03
C GLY A 16 16.42 2.38 -9.36
N TYR A 17 17.37 1.50 -9.71
CA TYR A 17 17.09 0.12 -10.14
C TYR A 17 16.34 -0.69 -9.08
N ASN A 18 16.70 -0.55 -7.79
CA ASN A 18 16.09 -1.30 -6.70
C ASN A 18 14.59 -1.02 -6.56
N TYR A 19 14.18 0.23 -6.80
CA TYR A 19 12.76 0.59 -6.85
C TYR A 19 12.10 0.11 -8.15
N LYS A 20 12.74 0.28 -9.30
CA LYS A 20 12.18 -0.13 -10.60
C LYS A 20 11.81 -1.61 -10.65
N VAL A 21 12.59 -2.48 -10.02
CA VAL A 21 12.28 -3.93 -9.95
C VAL A 21 11.07 -4.21 -9.05
N ASN A 22 10.82 -3.39 -8.03
CA ASN A 22 9.78 -3.61 -7.02
C ASN A 22 8.58 -2.64 -7.11
N HIS A 23 8.55 -1.75 -8.11
CA HIS A 23 7.55 -0.67 -8.19
C HIS A 23 6.10 -1.18 -8.27
N ALA A 24 5.90 -2.37 -8.87
CA ALA A 24 4.58 -3.00 -9.02
C ALA A 24 3.87 -3.18 -7.66
N PHE A 25 4.62 -3.46 -6.60
CA PHE A 25 4.10 -3.57 -5.24
C PHE A 25 3.43 -2.27 -4.76
N PHE A 26 4.08 -1.12 -4.97
CA PHE A 26 3.50 0.18 -4.61
C PHE A 26 2.25 0.48 -5.44
N PHE A 27 2.28 0.17 -6.74
CA PHE A 27 1.14 0.39 -7.62
C PHE A 27 -0.08 -0.44 -7.20
N GLN A 28 0.14 -1.69 -6.79
CA GLN A 28 -0.92 -2.54 -6.27
C GLN A 28 -1.59 -1.93 -5.03
N PHE A 29 -0.81 -1.39 -4.09
CA PHE A 29 -1.36 -0.71 -2.91
C PHE A 29 -2.26 0.48 -3.29
N PHE A 30 -1.84 1.32 -4.24
CA PHE A 30 -2.68 2.42 -4.73
C PHE A 30 -3.96 1.93 -5.42
N ASN A 31 -3.88 0.84 -6.20
CA ASN A 31 -5.07 0.25 -6.83
C ASN A 31 -6.05 -0.32 -5.78
N ASP A 32 -5.54 -0.94 -4.71
CA ASP A 32 -6.35 -1.42 -3.61
C ASP A 32 -7.02 -0.27 -2.84
N LEU A 33 -6.33 0.87 -2.66
CA LEU A 33 -6.91 2.09 -2.09
C LEU A 33 -8.01 2.67 -2.98
N GLU A 34 -7.81 2.71 -4.29
CA GLU A 34 -8.85 3.15 -5.24
C GLU A 34 -10.07 2.22 -5.19
N THR A 35 -9.85 0.90 -5.07
CA THR A 35 -10.92 -0.10 -4.91
C THR A 35 -11.66 0.06 -3.58
N TYR A 36 -10.95 0.41 -2.50
CA TYR A 36 -11.56 0.77 -1.21
C TYR A 36 -12.41 2.03 -1.33
N MET A 37 -11.90 3.09 -1.97
CA MET A 37 -12.63 4.35 -2.16
C MET A 37 -13.87 4.17 -3.04
N ALA A 38 -13.79 3.33 -4.07
CA ALA A 38 -14.93 2.95 -4.92
C ALA A 38 -15.96 2.04 -4.21
N GLY A 39 -15.68 1.65 -2.97
CA GLY A 39 -16.54 0.83 -2.14
C GLY A 39 -16.62 -0.65 -2.50
N ARG A 40 -15.78 -1.12 -3.44
CA ARG A 40 -15.70 -2.52 -3.87
C ARG A 40 -14.90 -3.39 -2.90
N ARG A 41 -14.16 -2.77 -1.97
CA ARG A 41 -13.36 -3.43 -0.94
C ARG A 41 -13.58 -2.79 0.43
N GLY A 42 -13.54 -3.62 1.47
CA GLY A 42 -13.50 -3.21 2.88
C GLY A 42 -12.11 -3.40 3.50
N GLY A 43 -11.98 -3.12 4.80
CA GLY A 43 -10.78 -3.47 5.56
C GLY A 43 -9.54 -2.60 5.29
N LEU A 44 -9.69 -1.28 5.33
CA LEU A 44 -8.57 -0.33 5.16
C LEU A 44 -7.42 -0.58 6.16
N ALA A 45 -7.74 -0.85 7.42
CA ALA A 45 -6.73 -1.09 8.45
C ALA A 45 -5.84 -2.29 8.08
N GLN A 46 -6.46 -3.39 7.64
CA GLN A 46 -5.75 -4.58 7.22
C GLN A 46 -4.92 -4.33 5.96
N LEU A 47 -5.45 -3.54 5.01
CA LEU A 47 -4.73 -3.18 3.79
C LEU A 47 -3.41 -2.46 4.11
N VAL A 48 -3.44 -1.46 5.00
CA VAL A 48 -2.24 -0.70 5.38
C VAL A 48 -1.26 -1.57 6.17
N VAL A 49 -1.74 -2.40 7.10
CA VAL A 49 -0.88 -3.32 7.86
C VAL A 49 -0.20 -4.34 6.93
N SER A 50 -0.96 -4.94 6.02
CA SER A 50 -0.41 -5.90 5.05
C SER A 50 0.63 -5.26 4.13
N PHE A 51 0.43 -4.01 3.72
CA PHE A 51 1.42 -3.26 2.95
C PHE A 51 2.75 -3.12 3.71
N PHE A 52 2.74 -2.62 4.96
CA PHE A 52 3.98 -2.44 5.71
C PHE A 52 4.68 -3.76 6.06
N ASN A 53 3.92 -4.81 6.35
CA ASN A 53 4.49 -6.15 6.56
C ASN A 53 5.18 -6.68 5.31
N GLN A 54 4.54 -6.53 4.13
CA GLN A 54 5.13 -6.96 2.88
C GLN A 54 6.35 -6.12 2.50
N LEU A 55 6.30 -4.79 2.73
CA LEU A 55 7.42 -3.90 2.52
C LEU A 55 8.64 -4.33 3.34
N ARG A 56 8.43 -4.66 4.62
CA ARG A 56 9.49 -5.17 5.51
C ARG A 56 10.08 -6.47 4.98
N THR A 57 9.24 -7.43 4.60
CA THR A 57 9.69 -8.68 4.01
C THR A 57 10.50 -8.45 2.72
N SER A 58 10.06 -7.54 1.85
CA SER A 58 10.81 -7.18 0.64
C SER A 58 12.17 -6.57 0.94
N ILE A 59 12.28 -5.71 1.97
CA ILE A 59 13.57 -5.16 2.40
C ILE A 59 14.50 -6.27 2.89
N VAL A 60 14.01 -7.20 3.72
CA VAL A 60 14.79 -8.36 4.18
C VAL A 60 15.28 -9.21 3.01
N VAL A 61 14.42 -9.49 2.04
CA VAL A 61 14.80 -10.23 0.82
C VAL A 61 15.90 -9.51 0.05
N LEU A 62 15.82 -8.18 -0.06
CA LEU A 62 16.85 -7.39 -0.73
C LEU A 62 18.17 -7.36 0.05
N MET A 63 18.12 -7.30 1.38
CA MET A 63 19.30 -7.36 2.25
C MET A 63 20.00 -8.73 2.16
N GLU A 64 19.25 -9.83 2.30
CA GLU A 64 19.80 -11.18 2.18
C GLU A 64 20.41 -11.41 0.79
N LYS A 65 19.76 -10.94 -0.29
CA LYS A 65 20.33 -11.02 -1.65
C LYS A 65 21.62 -10.23 -1.81
N ALA A 66 21.82 -9.15 -1.05
CA ALA A 66 23.04 -8.35 -1.10
C ALA A 66 24.19 -9.00 -0.32
N GLU A 67 23.89 -9.85 0.68
CA GLU A 67 24.90 -10.54 1.50
C GLU A 67 25.42 -11.85 0.87
N VAL A 68 24.67 -12.48 -0.05
CA VAL A 68 25.13 -13.72 -0.70
C VAL A 68 26.31 -13.42 -1.64
N PRO A 69 27.53 -13.93 -1.39
CA PRO A 69 28.66 -13.76 -2.28
C PRO A 69 28.35 -14.43 -3.63
N THR A 70 28.72 -13.77 -4.72
CA THR A 70 28.64 -14.29 -6.09
C THR A 70 29.40 -15.62 -6.20
N GLY A 71 28.69 -16.74 -5.97
CA GLY A 71 29.29 -18.09 -5.92
C GLY A 71 28.56 -19.08 -5.03
N SER A 72 27.69 -18.64 -4.11
CA SER A 72 26.91 -19.54 -3.24
C SER A 72 25.45 -19.63 -3.70
N THR A 73 25.01 -20.83 -4.11
CA THR A 73 23.62 -21.16 -4.47
C THR A 73 22.71 -21.28 -3.24
N VAL A 74 22.89 -20.43 -2.23
CA VAL A 74 22.00 -20.40 -1.07
C VAL A 74 20.77 -19.60 -1.48
N ASN A 75 19.72 -20.31 -1.91
CA ASN A 75 18.40 -19.70 -2.01
C ASN A 75 18.07 -19.09 -0.64
N PRO A 76 17.61 -17.83 -0.58
CA PRO A 76 17.29 -17.21 0.69
C PRO A 76 16.19 -18.05 1.35
N ASP A 77 16.51 -18.60 2.51
CA ASP A 77 15.65 -19.58 3.17
C ASP A 77 14.36 -18.87 3.62
N SER A 78 13.21 -19.31 3.11
CA SER A 78 11.93 -18.63 3.32
C SER A 78 11.58 -18.53 4.81
N GLN A 79 12.00 -19.54 5.60
CA GLN A 79 11.85 -19.52 7.06
C GLN A 79 12.72 -18.45 7.72
N ARG A 80 13.96 -18.26 7.24
CA ARG A 80 14.86 -17.21 7.75
C ARG A 80 14.34 -15.82 7.41
N ILE A 81 13.89 -15.59 6.17
CA ILE A 81 13.28 -14.31 5.77
C ILE A 81 12.07 -13.97 6.65
N THR A 82 11.21 -14.96 6.90
CA THR A 82 10.01 -14.78 7.73
C THR A 82 10.40 -14.41 9.16
N CYS A 83 11.34 -15.16 9.76
CA CYS A 83 11.85 -14.89 11.10
C CYS A 83 12.48 -13.48 11.23
N LEU A 84 13.32 -13.09 10.27
CA LEU A 84 13.95 -11.77 10.25
C LEU A 84 12.93 -10.64 10.06
N SER A 85 11.94 -10.83 9.18
CA SER A 85 10.84 -9.86 8.99
C SER A 85 10.02 -9.69 10.26
N GLU A 86 9.73 -10.78 10.98
CA GLU A 86 9.04 -10.71 12.27
C GLU A 86 9.88 -10.02 13.35
N ALA A 87 11.18 -10.32 13.42
CA ALA A 87 12.11 -9.71 14.37
C ALA A 87 12.24 -8.18 14.12
N LEU A 88 12.39 -7.77 12.86
CA LEU A 88 12.41 -6.36 12.45
C LEU A 88 11.10 -5.65 12.77
N GLY A 89 9.98 -6.38 12.74
CA GLY A 89 8.69 -5.84 13.17
C GLY A 89 8.64 -5.48 14.63
N LYS A 90 9.24 -6.31 15.49
CA LYS A 90 9.31 -6.05 16.93
C LYS A 90 10.26 -4.91 17.28
N GLN A 91 11.19 -4.57 16.39
CA GLN A 91 12.16 -3.48 16.58
C GLN A 91 11.74 -2.14 15.96
N ASN A 92 10.50 -2.00 15.48
CA ASN A 92 10.01 -0.78 14.82
C ASN A 92 10.92 -0.34 13.66
N ALA A 93 11.17 -1.23 12.69
CA ALA A 93 12.04 -0.96 11.54
C ALA A 93 11.70 0.32 10.73
N PHE A 94 10.49 0.85 10.87
CA PHE A 94 10.05 2.10 10.22
C PHE A 94 9.88 3.27 11.19
N ASP A 95 10.47 3.20 12.40
CA ASP A 95 10.39 4.24 13.42
C ASP A 95 8.94 4.72 13.68
N LEU A 96 8.03 3.76 13.88
CA LEU A 96 6.59 3.98 14.08
C LEU A 96 5.85 4.67 12.91
N THR A 97 6.51 4.93 11.79
CA THR A 97 5.88 5.55 10.60
C THR A 97 4.72 4.70 10.08
N ASP A 98 4.84 3.37 10.16
CA ASP A 98 3.78 2.43 9.80
C ASP A 98 2.53 2.57 10.68
N VAL A 99 2.73 2.78 11.98
CA VAL A 99 1.63 3.02 12.94
C VAL A 99 0.96 4.36 12.68
N HIS A 100 1.74 5.44 12.58
CA HIS A 100 1.20 6.79 12.36
C HIS A 100 0.47 6.91 11.02
N LEU A 101 1.04 6.36 9.95
CA LEU A 101 0.37 6.36 8.65
C LEU A 101 -0.90 5.53 8.70
N ARG A 102 -0.91 4.37 9.36
CA ARG A 102 -2.14 3.59 9.53
C ARG A 102 -3.23 4.42 10.22
N GLU A 103 -2.92 5.11 11.30
CA GLU A 103 -3.88 5.95 12.00
C GLU A 103 -4.40 7.08 11.12
N GLN A 104 -3.51 7.80 10.43
CA GLN A 104 -3.91 8.86 9.50
C GLN A 104 -4.81 8.34 8.37
N PHE A 105 -4.48 7.19 7.79
CA PHE A 105 -5.32 6.59 6.76
C PHE A 105 -6.72 6.27 7.31
N LEU A 106 -6.81 5.71 8.52
CA LEU A 106 -8.09 5.40 9.15
C LEU A 106 -8.89 6.64 9.56
N GLN A 107 -8.24 7.77 9.80
CA GLN A 107 -8.92 9.03 10.07
C GLN A 107 -9.44 9.70 8.80
N VAL A 108 -8.68 9.66 7.70
CA VAL A 108 -8.95 10.50 6.52
C VAL A 108 -9.76 9.77 5.43
N TYR A 109 -9.47 8.49 5.18
CA TYR A 109 -10.08 7.78 4.04
C TYR A 109 -11.56 7.41 4.24
N PRO A 110 -12.01 6.91 5.40
CA PRO A 110 -13.44 6.63 5.61
C PRO A 110 -14.37 7.83 5.39
N PRO A 111 -14.14 9.02 5.98
CA PRO A 111 -15.01 10.17 5.74
C PRO A 111 -14.96 10.64 4.29
N ALA A 112 -13.78 10.62 3.64
CA ALA A 112 -13.66 10.95 2.22
C ALA A 112 -14.48 9.99 1.33
N ARG A 113 -14.44 8.69 1.62
CA ARG A 113 -15.26 7.68 0.93
C ARG A 113 -16.75 7.92 1.15
N MET A 114 -17.16 8.22 2.39
CA MET A 114 -18.57 8.53 2.68
C MET A 114 -19.05 9.72 1.87
N LEU A 115 -18.27 10.81 1.82
CA LEU A 115 -18.62 12.01 1.04
C LEU A 115 -18.85 11.68 -0.44
N VAL A 116 -17.91 10.97 -1.08
CA VAL A 116 -18.02 10.57 -2.49
C VAL A 116 -19.27 9.72 -2.73
N ASN A 117 -19.52 8.76 -1.85
CA ASN A 117 -20.68 7.87 -1.96
C ASN A 117 -22.00 8.62 -1.75
N SER A 118 -22.06 9.54 -0.79
CA SER A 118 -23.23 10.38 -0.52
C SER A 118 -23.56 11.29 -1.70
N LEU A 119 -22.54 11.91 -2.32
CA LEU A 119 -22.74 12.72 -3.52
C LEU A 119 -23.22 11.88 -4.70
N ALA A 120 -22.64 10.69 -4.91
CA ALA A 120 -23.06 9.79 -5.98
C ALA A 120 -24.51 9.32 -5.80
N ALA A 121 -24.90 8.97 -4.57
CA ALA A 121 -26.27 8.61 -4.25
C ALA A 121 -27.24 9.78 -4.46
N GLY A 122 -26.88 10.99 -3.99
CA GLY A 122 -27.68 12.21 -4.17
C GLY A 122 -27.87 12.55 -5.65
N SER A 123 -26.81 12.48 -6.46
CA SER A 123 -26.88 12.70 -7.90
C SER A 123 -27.80 11.69 -8.60
N LYS A 124 -27.73 10.41 -8.21
CA LYS A 124 -28.62 9.38 -8.76
C LYS A 124 -30.08 9.64 -8.42
N LEU A 125 -30.38 10.03 -7.17
CA LEU A 125 -31.74 10.36 -6.74
C LEU A 125 -32.31 11.57 -7.50
N LEU A 126 -31.52 12.65 -7.62
CA LEU A 126 -31.93 13.83 -8.38
C LEU A 126 -32.22 13.48 -9.84
N ARG A 127 -31.41 12.62 -10.44
CA ARG A 127 -31.62 12.16 -11.81
C ARG A 127 -32.93 11.40 -11.97
N THR A 128 -33.23 10.47 -11.06
CA THR A 128 -34.49 9.72 -11.07
C THR A 128 -35.69 10.66 -10.90
N ILE A 129 -35.63 11.65 -10.01
CA ILE A 129 -36.71 12.63 -9.83
C ILE A 129 -36.95 13.44 -11.10
N VAL A 130 -35.89 13.88 -11.79
CA VAL A 130 -36.01 14.64 -13.04
C VAL A 130 -36.59 13.78 -14.16
N GLU A 131 -36.18 12.52 -14.25
CA GLU A 131 -36.71 11.55 -15.22
C GLU A 131 -38.19 11.21 -14.95
N ASP A 132 -38.62 11.16 -13.68
CA ASP A 132 -40.02 10.89 -13.30
C ASP A 132 -40.97 12.10 -13.50
N VAL A 133 -40.45 13.32 -13.55
CA VAL A 133 -41.23 14.57 -13.69
C VAL A 133 -41.27 15.09 -15.15
N SER A 134 -40.44 14.54 -16.04
CA SER A 134 -40.40 14.88 -17.48
C SER A 134 -41.35 14.00 -18.30
#